data_AF-A0A955VTP7-F1
#
_entry.id   AF-A0A955VTP7-F1
#
_cell.length_a   1.000
_cell.length_b   1.000
_cell.length_c   1.000
_cell.angle_alpha   90.00
_cell.angle_beta   90.00
_cell.angle_gamma   90.00
#
_symmetry.space_group_name_H-M   'P 1'
#
loop_
_entity.id
_entity.type
_entity.pdbx_description
1 polymer ?
#
loop_
_entity_poly.entity_id
_entity_poly.type
_entity_poly.pdbx_seq_one_letter_code
_entity_poly.pdbx_strand_id
1 'polypeptide(L)'
;MKFAVCNILFLLLFACDDGGEAAADAGGPDAFIEPAFDGGQVDRGAPPADGGRPDRGTPPAPDQGVPPGCDFATPADTPPEPRRHTPRWAFLPWISKDISDREDTFRFVGGFQERDIPVGVLVIDSPWEDHYNTFVPNPNRYPGFGEMVGTLRADGVRTVLWVTQMVNQASIDLEAGGDVYMGPSPNYEEGRDCGFYVDEGTLYRWWKGIGAGVDFFNPHARAWWHRQQDALLDLGVAGWKLDFGEQYIKNDPLQTAAGPVAHQAYSEAYYRDFLAYCVARVGPEECVTMVRPWDESYEHAGRFFA
;
A
#
# COMPACT_ATOMS: atom_id res chain seq x y z
N MET A 1 28.73 -21.66 21.57
CA MET A 1 28.74 -20.47 20.70
C MET A 1 27.39 -20.41 20.00
N LYS A 2 26.46 -19.60 20.53
CA LYS A 2 25.16 -19.29 19.92
C LYS A 2 25.23 -17.83 19.51
N PHE A 3 25.12 -17.54 18.21
CA PHE A 3 24.98 -16.17 17.73
C PHE A 3 23.55 -15.71 18.02
N ALA A 4 23.41 -14.68 18.85
CA ALA A 4 22.19 -13.92 18.99
C ALA A 4 22.07 -13.01 17.76
N VAL A 5 20.99 -13.18 17.00
CA VAL A 5 20.59 -12.23 15.96
C VAL A 5 20.06 -11.00 16.68
N CYS A 6 20.68 -9.85 16.41
CA CYS A 6 20.35 -8.58 17.04
C CYS A 6 19.03 -8.06 16.46
N ASN A 7 18.02 -7.89 17.32
CA ASN A 7 16.83 -7.11 17.03
C ASN A 7 17.25 -5.67 16.72
N ILE A 8 16.86 -5.15 15.55
CA ILE A 8 17.08 -3.76 15.17
C ILE A 8 15.86 -2.96 15.62
N LEU A 9 16.09 -2.07 16.59
CA LEU A 9 15.16 -1.05 17.04
C LEU A 9 15.21 0.11 16.03
N PHE A 10 14.13 0.36 15.30
CA PHE A 10 13.96 1.57 14.49
C PHE A 10 13.75 2.77 15.42
N LEU A 11 14.60 3.78 15.32
CA LEU A 11 14.34 5.10 15.90
C LEU A 11 13.69 5.97 14.81
N LEU A 12 12.36 6.00 14.80
CA LEU A 12 11.60 7.07 14.13
C LEU A 12 11.70 8.32 15.01
N LEU A 13 12.47 9.31 14.59
CA LEU A 13 12.42 10.66 15.15
C LEU A 13 11.17 11.35 14.60
N PHE A 14 10.08 11.30 15.36
CA PHE A 14 9.01 12.29 15.21
C PHE A 14 9.55 13.63 15.72
N ALA A 15 9.59 14.63 14.85
CA ALA A 15 9.82 16.00 15.27
C ALA A 15 8.59 16.47 16.07
N CYS A 16 8.76 16.58 17.40
CA CYS A 16 7.83 17.30 18.26
C CYS A 16 8.10 18.79 18.05
N ASP A 17 7.09 19.56 17.66
CA ASP A 17 7.15 21.02 17.62
C ASP A 17 7.06 21.54 19.07
N ASP A 18 8.09 22.27 19.51
CA ASP A 18 8.21 22.83 20.87
C ASP A 18 7.94 24.34 20.85
N GLY A 19 6.99 24.79 21.68
CA GLY A 19 6.87 26.16 22.20
C GLY A 19 5.45 26.74 22.13
N GLY A 20 4.78 27.12 23.21
CA GLY A 20 5.26 27.36 24.57
C GLY A 20 4.15 27.54 25.62
N GLU A 21 4.61 27.67 26.86
CA GLU A 21 3.86 27.67 28.12
C GLU A 21 2.74 28.72 28.24
N ALA A 22 1.59 28.28 28.76
CA ALA A 22 0.80 29.07 29.69
C ALA A 22 -0.02 28.17 30.64
N ALA A 23 0.40 28.19 31.92
CA ALA A 23 -0.34 27.99 33.17
C ALA A 23 -1.44 26.91 33.27
N ALA A 24 -1.21 26.02 34.24
CA ALA A 24 -2.18 25.07 34.79
C ALA A 24 -3.44 25.76 35.34
N ASP A 25 -4.61 25.22 34.99
CA ASP A 25 -5.76 25.20 35.89
C ASP A 25 -6.55 23.90 35.72
N ALA A 26 -7.11 23.42 36.82
CA ALA A 26 -7.67 22.11 37.00
C ALA A 26 -9.09 21.99 36.42
N GLY A 27 -9.34 20.90 35.68
CA GLY A 27 -10.68 20.46 35.31
C GLY A 27 -10.65 19.32 34.29
N GLY A 28 -10.95 18.09 34.72
CA GLY A 28 -11.68 17.18 33.83
C GLY A 28 -13.16 17.62 33.79
N PRO A 29 -14.04 17.11 32.91
CA PRO A 29 -13.92 15.98 31.98
C PRO A 29 -14.30 16.39 30.52
N ASP A 30 -14.32 15.46 29.56
CA ASP A 30 -15.55 15.15 28.81
C ASP A 30 -15.35 14.17 27.64
N ALA A 31 -16.26 13.21 27.62
CA ALA A 31 -16.46 12.19 26.62
C ALA A 31 -16.83 12.81 25.26
N PHE A 32 -16.36 12.19 24.17
CA PHE A 32 -16.92 12.45 22.85
C PHE A 32 -18.39 12.01 22.84
N ILE A 33 -19.27 13.01 22.72
CA ILE A 33 -20.72 12.88 22.59
C ILE A 33 -21.04 12.35 21.19
N GLU A 34 -21.66 11.17 21.12
CA GLU A 34 -22.43 10.76 19.95
C GLU A 34 -23.73 11.57 19.85
N PRO A 35 -24.21 11.94 18.65
CA PRO A 35 -25.54 12.52 18.52
C PRO A 35 -26.60 11.43 18.77
N ALA A 36 -27.38 11.64 19.84
CA ALA A 36 -28.60 10.88 20.12
C ALA A 36 -29.63 11.08 18.99
N PHE A 37 -29.99 10.00 18.30
CA PHE A 37 -31.22 9.94 17.51
C PHE A 37 -32.38 9.55 18.43
N ASP A 38 -33.34 10.46 18.57
CA ASP A 38 -34.58 10.28 19.32
C ASP A 38 -35.45 9.19 18.70
N GLY A 39 -35.90 8.26 19.54
CA GLY A 39 -36.70 7.10 19.21
C GLY A 39 -38.15 7.46 18.95
N GLY A 40 -38.44 8.01 17.76
CA GLY A 40 -39.79 8.10 17.23
C GLY A 40 -40.26 6.76 16.66
N GLN A 41 -41.17 6.09 17.34
CA GLN A 41 -41.81 4.84 16.90
C GLN A 41 -42.65 5.10 15.63
N VAL A 42 -42.15 4.67 14.47
CA VAL A 42 -42.89 4.68 13.20
C VAL A 42 -43.45 3.30 12.91
N ASP A 43 -44.75 3.26 12.66
CA ASP A 43 -45.58 2.08 12.43
C ASP A 43 -45.05 1.20 11.28
N ARG A 44 -44.88 -0.10 11.53
CA ARG A 44 -44.34 -1.06 10.54
C ARG A 44 -45.45 -1.52 9.60
N GLY A 45 -45.70 -0.73 8.56
CA GLY A 45 -46.40 -1.21 7.35
C GLY A 45 -45.57 -2.28 6.64
N ALA A 46 -46.25 -3.30 6.08
CA ALA A 46 -45.62 -4.42 5.38
C ALA A 46 -44.71 -3.96 4.21
N PRO A 47 -43.58 -4.66 3.94
CA PRO A 47 -42.68 -4.29 2.87
C PRO A 47 -43.35 -4.49 1.48
N PRO A 48 -43.15 -3.57 0.53
CA PRO A 48 -43.59 -3.76 -0.84
C PRO A 48 -42.73 -4.84 -1.53
N ALA A 49 -43.33 -5.49 -2.53
CA ALA A 49 -42.73 -6.60 -3.28
C ALA A 49 -41.41 -6.22 -3.96
N ASP A 50 -40.48 -7.17 -3.94
CA ASP A 50 -39.13 -7.16 -4.48
C ASP A 50 -39.06 -6.68 -5.94
N GLY A 51 -38.63 -5.43 -6.11
CA GLY A 51 -38.30 -4.84 -7.40
C GLY A 51 -36.84 -5.11 -7.75
N GLY A 52 -36.62 -6.21 -8.46
CA GLY A 52 -35.44 -6.54 -9.29
C GLY A 52 -34.13 -5.81 -8.99
N ARG A 53 -33.29 -6.43 -8.14
CA ARG A 53 -31.87 -6.12 -8.06
C ARG A 53 -31.22 -6.39 -9.43
N PRO A 54 -30.45 -5.46 -10.01
CA PRO A 54 -29.70 -5.76 -11.23
C PRO A 54 -28.72 -6.90 -10.95
N ASP A 55 -28.69 -7.86 -11.87
CA ASP A 55 -27.88 -9.07 -11.84
C ASP A 55 -26.42 -8.71 -11.55
N ARG A 56 -25.95 -9.05 -10.35
CA ARG A 56 -24.52 -9.05 -10.04
C ARG A 56 -24.00 -10.31 -10.72
N GLY A 57 -23.50 -10.14 -11.94
CA GLY A 57 -22.88 -11.22 -12.70
C GLY A 57 -22.01 -12.06 -11.77
N THR A 58 -22.33 -13.35 -11.69
CA THR A 58 -21.57 -14.30 -10.89
C THR A 58 -20.15 -14.33 -11.43
N PRO A 59 -19.10 -14.19 -10.60
CA PRO A 59 -17.73 -14.38 -11.05
C PRO A 59 -17.58 -15.76 -11.71
N PRO A 60 -16.72 -15.89 -12.73
CA PRO A 60 -16.54 -17.17 -13.42
C PRO A 60 -16.12 -18.26 -12.42
N ALA A 61 -16.71 -19.44 -12.56
CA ALA A 61 -16.40 -20.61 -11.73
C ALA A 61 -14.91 -21.01 -11.87
N PRO A 62 -14.28 -21.57 -10.81
CA PRO A 62 -12.83 -21.87 -10.76
C PRO A 62 -12.32 -22.94 -11.75
N ASP A 63 -13.18 -23.50 -12.62
CA ASP A 63 -12.84 -24.47 -13.68
C ASP A 63 -13.00 -23.88 -15.10
N GLN A 64 -13.37 -22.60 -15.21
CA GLN A 64 -13.26 -21.86 -16.47
C GLN A 64 -11.80 -21.42 -16.56
N GLY A 65 -11.07 -21.86 -17.59
CA GLY A 65 -9.69 -21.41 -17.83
C GLY A 65 -9.55 -19.87 -17.83
N VAL A 66 -8.31 -19.39 -17.80
CA VAL A 66 -7.99 -17.95 -17.71
C VAL A 66 -8.86 -17.13 -18.69
N PRO A 67 -9.60 -16.09 -18.22
CA PRO A 67 -10.48 -15.33 -19.10
C PRO A 67 -9.70 -14.71 -20.28
N PRO A 68 -10.35 -14.49 -21.44
CA PRO A 68 -9.68 -13.91 -22.60
C PRO A 68 -9.03 -12.55 -22.26
N GLY A 69 -7.74 -12.40 -22.56
CA GLY A 69 -6.98 -11.19 -22.23
C GLY A 69 -6.36 -11.19 -20.82
N CYS A 70 -6.64 -12.20 -20.00
CA CYS A 70 -6.13 -12.32 -18.63
C CYS A 70 -4.92 -13.27 -18.50
N ASP A 71 -4.37 -13.72 -19.63
CA ASP A 71 -3.19 -14.59 -19.66
C ASP A 71 -1.90 -13.77 -19.54
N PHE A 72 -1.62 -13.31 -18.32
CA PHE A 72 -0.41 -12.53 -18.02
C PHE A 72 0.82 -13.36 -17.66
N ALA A 73 0.62 -14.60 -17.18
CA ALA A 73 1.68 -15.38 -16.57
C ALA A 73 2.39 -16.27 -17.56
N THR A 74 3.69 -16.07 -17.68
CA THR A 74 4.65 -16.99 -18.28
C THR A 74 5.57 -17.54 -17.18
N PRO A 75 6.32 -18.64 -17.40
CA PRO A 75 7.33 -19.10 -16.45
C PRO A 75 8.38 -18.05 -16.09
N ALA A 76 8.59 -17.02 -16.93
CA ALA A 76 9.49 -15.91 -16.65
C ALA A 76 8.91 -14.89 -15.66
N ASP A 77 7.59 -14.87 -15.46
CA ASP A 77 6.88 -13.94 -14.58
C ASP A 77 6.78 -14.46 -13.13
N THR A 78 7.35 -15.62 -12.82
CA THR A 78 7.50 -16.10 -11.44
C THR A 78 8.92 -15.81 -10.98
N PRO A 79 9.16 -14.73 -10.21
CA PRO A 79 10.50 -14.43 -9.74
C PRO A 79 10.98 -15.54 -8.78
N PRO A 80 12.28 -15.87 -8.79
CA PRO A 80 12.85 -16.82 -7.84
C PRO A 80 12.78 -16.24 -6.42
N GLU A 81 12.86 -17.13 -5.42
CA GLU A 81 12.97 -16.71 -4.02
C GLU A 81 14.16 -15.76 -3.85
N PRO A 82 13.96 -14.54 -3.32
CA PRO A 82 15.03 -13.57 -3.18
C PRO A 82 16.04 -14.08 -2.15
N ARG A 83 17.33 -13.92 -2.47
CA ARG A 83 18.39 -14.19 -1.50
C ARG A 83 18.21 -13.23 -0.32
N ARG A 84 18.41 -13.73 0.91
CA ARG A 84 18.57 -12.88 2.10
C ARG A 84 19.77 -11.97 1.92
N HIS A 85 19.50 -10.73 1.53
CA HIS A 85 20.49 -9.73 1.23
C HIS A 85 19.86 -8.36 1.47
N THR A 86 20.63 -7.46 2.08
CA THR A 86 20.26 -6.07 2.28
C THR A 86 21.38 -5.22 1.72
N PRO A 87 21.12 -4.39 0.71
CA PRO A 87 22.15 -3.59 0.09
C PRO A 87 22.69 -2.56 1.06
N ARG A 88 23.96 -2.20 0.92
CA ARG A 88 24.65 -1.32 1.87
C ARG A 88 23.94 0.03 2.05
N TRP A 89 23.38 0.58 0.98
CA TRP A 89 22.71 1.90 1.01
C TRP A 89 21.45 1.89 1.87
N ALA A 90 20.80 0.74 2.08
CA ALA A 90 19.59 0.65 2.91
C ALA A 90 19.89 0.88 4.41
N PHE A 91 21.15 0.85 4.83
CA PHE A 91 21.57 1.20 6.18
C PHE A 91 21.87 2.70 6.37
N LEU A 92 21.78 3.51 5.32
CA LEU A 92 21.83 4.97 5.44
C LEU A 92 20.51 5.49 6.04
N PRO A 93 20.46 6.73 6.58
CA PRO A 93 19.22 7.26 7.15
C PRO A 93 18.09 7.39 6.13
N TRP A 94 16.89 7.01 6.56
CA TRP A 94 15.64 7.11 5.81
C TRP A 94 14.85 8.30 6.32
N ILE A 95 14.33 9.10 5.39
CA ILE A 95 13.35 10.14 5.67
C ILE A 95 12.07 9.82 4.89
N SER A 96 10.93 10.17 5.46
CA SER A 96 9.62 9.97 4.82
C SER A 96 8.82 11.25 4.95
N LYS A 97 7.97 11.51 3.97
CA LYS A 97 6.98 12.58 4.07
C LYS A 97 5.68 12.18 3.42
N ASP A 98 4.61 12.32 4.19
CA ASP A 98 3.23 12.20 3.75
C ASP A 98 2.72 13.55 3.25
N ILE A 99 1.84 13.54 2.25
CA ILE A 99 1.34 14.72 1.53
C ILE A 99 2.49 15.66 1.10
N SER A 100 3.13 15.32 -0.01
CA SER A 100 4.23 16.09 -0.60
C SER A 100 4.03 16.28 -2.12
N ASP A 101 4.86 17.11 -2.72
CA ASP A 101 4.97 17.31 -4.16
C ASP A 101 6.44 17.39 -4.56
N ARG A 102 6.71 17.55 -5.86
CA ARG A 102 8.10 17.61 -6.35
C ARG A 102 8.93 18.74 -5.73
N GLU A 103 8.39 19.94 -5.62
CA GLU A 103 9.14 21.10 -5.11
C GLU A 103 9.42 20.92 -3.62
N ASP A 104 8.41 20.50 -2.88
CA ASP A 104 8.50 20.18 -1.46
C ASP A 104 9.49 19.04 -1.19
N THR A 105 9.51 18.01 -2.03
CA THR A 105 10.47 16.89 -1.97
C THR A 105 11.92 17.38 -2.08
N PHE A 106 12.23 18.20 -3.08
CA PHE A 106 13.58 18.74 -3.23
C PHE A 106 13.97 19.64 -2.07
N ARG A 107 13.04 20.49 -1.60
CA ARG A 107 13.27 21.34 -0.44
C ARG A 107 13.49 20.53 0.83
N PHE A 108 12.76 19.42 1.00
CA PHE A 108 12.90 18.53 2.16
C PHE A 108 14.28 17.87 2.18
N VAL A 109 14.68 17.24 1.08
CA VAL A 109 16.02 16.62 0.95
C VAL A 109 17.13 17.66 1.05
N GLY A 110 17.00 18.78 0.35
CA GLY A 110 17.96 19.89 0.38
C GLY A 110 18.16 20.45 1.79
N GLY A 111 17.08 20.54 2.58
CA GLY A 111 17.16 20.99 3.97
C GLY A 111 18.06 20.11 4.86
N PHE A 112 18.05 18.79 4.65
CA PHE A 112 18.98 17.87 5.34
C PHE A 112 20.42 18.10 4.88
N GLN A 113 20.64 18.22 3.57
CA GLN A 113 21.96 18.42 2.98
C GLN A 113 22.60 19.76 3.43
N GLU A 114 21.83 20.85 3.43
CA GLU A 114 22.26 22.17 3.90
C GLU A 114 22.73 22.18 5.37
N ARG A 115 22.20 21.26 6.18
CA ARG A 115 22.47 21.12 7.62
C ARG A 115 23.50 20.03 7.94
N ASP A 116 24.11 19.44 6.92
CA ASP A 116 25.06 18.33 7.05
C ASP A 116 24.46 17.12 7.80
N ILE A 117 23.16 16.87 7.60
CA ILE A 117 22.46 15.70 8.15
C ILE A 117 22.43 14.63 7.05
N PRO A 118 23.02 13.44 7.27
CA PRO A 118 23.04 12.40 6.25
C PRO A 118 21.63 11.90 5.91
N VAL A 119 21.35 11.77 4.61
CA VAL A 119 20.15 11.15 4.06
C VAL A 119 20.56 10.21 2.93
N GLY A 120 20.06 8.98 2.95
CA GLY A 120 20.32 8.00 1.88
C GLY A 120 19.07 7.46 1.22
N VAL A 121 17.92 7.55 1.87
CA VAL A 121 16.64 7.09 1.32
C VAL A 121 15.55 8.13 1.61
N LEU A 122 14.80 8.48 0.57
CA LEU A 122 13.54 9.22 0.66
C LEU A 122 12.41 8.25 0.37
N VAL A 123 11.48 8.13 1.32
CA VAL A 123 10.18 7.52 1.10
C VAL A 123 9.19 8.61 0.70
N ILE A 124 8.61 8.48 -0.48
CA ILE A 124 7.46 9.29 -0.88
C ILE A 124 6.22 8.52 -0.44
N ASP A 125 5.54 9.04 0.58
CA ASP A 125 4.28 8.49 1.07
C ASP A 125 3.11 8.95 0.18
N SER A 126 1.90 8.51 0.53
CA SER A 126 0.71 8.86 -0.22
C SER A 126 0.40 10.37 -0.18
N PRO A 127 -0.38 10.89 -1.14
CA PRO A 127 -0.51 10.37 -2.50
C PRO A 127 0.73 10.73 -3.33
N TRP A 128 1.16 9.82 -4.19
CA TRP A 128 2.12 10.12 -5.26
C TRP A 128 1.65 9.69 -6.64
N GLU A 129 0.66 8.81 -6.66
CA GLU A 129 0.11 8.22 -7.86
C GLU A 129 -1.16 8.94 -8.35
N ASP A 130 -1.48 8.76 -9.63
CA ASP A 130 -2.64 9.37 -10.30
C ASP A 130 -3.97 8.82 -9.80
N HIS A 131 -3.99 7.59 -9.28
CA HIS A 131 -4.97 6.95 -8.42
C HIS A 131 -4.24 5.94 -7.52
N TYR A 132 -4.69 5.71 -6.29
CA TYR A 132 -3.99 4.80 -5.36
C TYR A 132 -3.65 3.44 -5.97
N ASN A 133 -2.37 3.06 -5.81
CA ASN A 133 -1.78 1.80 -6.23
C ASN A 133 -1.91 1.49 -7.75
N THR A 134 -1.93 2.51 -8.63
CA THR A 134 -1.85 2.33 -10.09
C THR A 134 -0.42 2.25 -10.63
N PHE A 135 0.57 2.59 -9.81
CA PHE A 135 1.97 2.72 -10.22
C PHE A 135 2.23 3.80 -11.28
N VAL A 136 1.33 4.78 -11.41
CA VAL A 136 1.50 5.90 -12.34
C VAL A 136 1.66 7.18 -11.52
N PRO A 137 2.82 7.87 -11.53
CA PRO A 137 2.99 9.12 -10.80
C PRO A 137 2.00 10.18 -11.27
N ASN A 138 1.35 10.87 -10.32
CA ASN A 138 0.46 11.99 -10.65
C ASN A 138 1.27 13.13 -11.29
N PRO A 139 1.03 13.48 -12.57
CA PRO A 139 1.84 14.49 -13.26
C PRO A 139 1.65 15.91 -12.72
N ASN A 140 0.55 16.18 -12.00
CA ASN A 140 0.33 17.48 -11.37
C ASN A 140 1.12 17.62 -10.07
N ARG A 141 1.26 16.53 -9.32
CA ARG A 141 1.98 16.50 -8.03
C ARG A 141 3.48 16.31 -8.22
N TYR A 142 3.86 15.41 -9.12
CA TYR A 142 5.23 15.10 -9.44
C TYR A 142 5.52 15.28 -10.94
N PRO A 143 5.44 16.51 -11.46
CA PRO A 143 5.77 16.77 -12.86
C PRO A 143 7.20 16.32 -13.14
N GLY A 144 7.42 15.57 -14.22
CA GLY A 144 8.75 15.04 -14.56
C GLY A 144 9.31 14.04 -13.52
N PHE A 145 8.47 13.24 -12.87
CA PHE A 145 8.85 12.29 -11.81
C PHE A 145 10.17 11.53 -12.08
N GLY A 146 10.39 11.03 -13.29
CA GLY A 146 11.64 10.34 -13.66
C GLY A 146 12.90 11.20 -13.55
N GLU A 147 12.82 12.49 -13.92
CA GLU A 147 13.92 13.44 -13.72
C GLU A 147 14.19 13.64 -12.22
N MET A 148 13.13 13.77 -11.41
CA MET A 148 13.26 13.93 -9.96
C MET A 148 13.97 12.73 -9.33
N VAL A 149 13.55 11.50 -9.66
CA VAL A 149 14.21 10.26 -9.19
C VAL A 149 15.67 10.23 -9.63
N GLY A 150 15.95 10.60 -10.88
CA GLY A 150 17.32 10.67 -11.42
C GLY A 150 18.20 11.68 -10.68
N THR A 151 17.69 12.88 -10.39
CA THR A 151 18.39 13.91 -9.63
C THR A 151 18.69 13.45 -8.20
N LEU A 152 17.68 12.95 -7.48
CA LEU A 152 17.86 12.45 -6.11
C LEU A 152 18.91 11.34 -6.06
N ARG A 153 18.86 10.40 -7.02
CA ARG A 153 19.85 9.32 -7.13
C ARG A 153 21.26 9.84 -7.40
N ALA A 154 21.41 10.85 -8.25
CA ALA A 154 22.71 11.50 -8.51
C ALA A 154 23.27 12.17 -7.25
N ASP A 155 22.41 12.67 -6.37
CA ASP A 155 22.75 13.25 -5.07
C ASP A 155 22.93 12.21 -3.95
N GLY A 156 22.89 10.91 -4.29
CA GLY A 156 23.11 9.81 -3.34
C GLY A 156 21.87 9.41 -2.53
N VAL A 157 20.69 9.92 -2.88
CA VAL A 157 19.41 9.63 -2.22
C VAL A 157 18.58 8.67 -3.08
N ARG A 158 18.23 7.52 -2.52
CA ARG A 158 17.38 6.51 -3.17
C ARG A 158 15.90 6.82 -2.93
N THR A 159 15.07 6.71 -3.95
CA THR A 159 13.62 6.91 -3.84
C THR A 159 12.91 5.59 -3.59
N VAL A 160 12.09 5.51 -2.54
CA VAL A 160 11.19 4.40 -2.21
C VAL A 160 9.76 4.91 -2.24
N LEU A 161 8.82 4.12 -2.76
CA LEU A 161 7.43 4.53 -2.90
C LEU A 161 6.51 3.73 -1.99
N TRP A 162 5.55 4.40 -1.37
CA TRP A 162 4.50 3.76 -0.60
C TRP A 162 3.47 3.06 -1.49
N VAL A 163 3.00 1.89 -1.06
CA VAL A 163 1.97 1.09 -1.76
C VAL A 163 1.28 0.13 -0.79
N THR A 164 0.07 -0.30 -1.13
CA THR A 164 -0.69 -1.36 -0.46
C THR A 164 -1.14 -2.44 -1.45
N GLN A 165 -1.73 -3.52 -0.94
CA GLN A 165 -2.36 -4.58 -1.74
C GLN A 165 -3.71 -4.21 -2.37
N MET A 166 -4.23 -2.99 -2.13
CA MET A 166 -5.60 -2.60 -2.43
C MET A 166 -5.72 -1.93 -3.80
N VAL A 167 -6.73 -2.28 -4.60
CA VAL A 167 -7.08 -1.56 -5.84
C VAL A 167 -8.47 -0.95 -5.69
N ASN A 168 -8.58 0.35 -5.88
CA ASN A 168 -9.79 1.09 -5.53
C ASN A 168 -10.86 1.06 -6.62
N GLN A 169 -12.08 0.72 -6.20
CA GLN A 169 -13.28 1.05 -6.96
C GLN A 169 -13.70 2.52 -6.72
N ALA A 170 -13.43 3.04 -5.53
CA ALA A 170 -13.66 4.43 -5.19
C ALA A 170 -12.57 4.88 -4.22
N SER A 171 -11.81 5.91 -4.60
CA SER A 171 -10.81 6.51 -3.73
C SER A 171 -11.43 7.60 -2.87
N ILE A 172 -10.96 7.69 -1.63
CA ILE A 172 -11.36 8.72 -0.67
C ILE A 172 -10.07 9.21 -0.01
N ASP A 173 -9.73 10.48 -0.19
CA ASP A 173 -8.67 11.12 0.59
C ASP A 173 -9.26 12.29 1.37
N LEU A 174 -9.29 12.18 2.69
CA LEU A 174 -9.81 13.23 3.59
C LEU A 174 -8.69 14.05 4.24
N GLU A 175 -7.44 13.74 3.91
CA GLU A 175 -6.28 14.41 4.49
C GLU A 175 -6.09 15.78 3.83
N ALA A 176 -5.66 16.76 4.63
CA ALA A 176 -5.43 18.11 4.13
C ALA A 176 -4.26 18.09 3.12
N GLY A 177 -4.53 18.48 1.87
CA GLY A 177 -3.57 18.42 0.77
C GLY A 177 -3.55 17.09 0.01
N GLY A 178 -4.45 16.16 0.34
CA GLY A 178 -4.73 14.95 -0.43
C GLY A 178 -5.29 15.23 -1.82
N ASP A 179 -5.19 14.24 -2.70
CA ASP A 179 -5.68 14.33 -4.09
C ASP A 179 -7.15 13.91 -4.20
N VAL A 180 -7.83 14.46 -5.22
CA VAL A 180 -9.20 14.07 -5.57
C VAL A 180 -9.18 13.20 -6.82
N TYR A 181 -9.76 12.01 -6.70
CA TYR A 181 -9.79 11.02 -7.76
C TYR A 181 -11.20 10.87 -8.30
N MET A 182 -11.32 10.91 -9.63
CA MET A 182 -12.59 10.69 -10.31
C MET A 182 -12.69 9.24 -10.78
N GLY A 183 -13.77 8.57 -10.41
CA GLY A 183 -14.04 7.19 -10.81
C GLY A 183 -13.17 6.14 -10.11
N PRO A 184 -13.28 4.87 -10.52
CA PRO A 184 -12.41 3.80 -10.05
C PRO A 184 -10.96 4.01 -10.51
N SER A 185 -10.00 3.37 -9.82
CA SER A 185 -8.63 3.28 -10.31
C SER A 185 -8.65 2.64 -11.72
N PRO A 186 -7.86 3.15 -12.68
CA PRO A 186 -7.81 2.63 -14.05
C PRO A 186 -7.54 1.12 -14.17
N ASN A 187 -6.83 0.54 -13.19
CA ASN A 187 -6.51 -0.88 -13.13
C ASN A 187 -7.60 -1.72 -12.40
N TYR A 188 -8.64 -1.10 -11.84
CA TYR A 188 -9.65 -1.83 -11.05
C TYR A 188 -10.48 -2.81 -11.89
N GLU A 189 -11.02 -2.36 -13.02
CA GLU A 189 -11.94 -3.15 -13.85
C GLU A 189 -11.25 -4.36 -14.47
N GLU A 190 -10.00 -4.21 -14.95
CA GLU A 190 -9.21 -5.31 -15.49
C GLU A 190 -8.96 -6.39 -14.42
N GLY A 191 -8.51 -6.00 -13.22
CA GLY A 191 -8.31 -6.95 -12.12
C GLY A 191 -9.61 -7.66 -11.71
N ARG A 192 -10.76 -6.96 -11.76
CA ARG A 192 -12.06 -7.56 -11.46
C ARG A 192 -12.47 -8.57 -12.51
N ASP A 193 -12.43 -8.18 -13.78
CA ASP A 193 -12.90 -8.99 -14.90
C ASP A 193 -12.02 -10.23 -15.11
N CYS A 194 -10.74 -10.13 -14.74
CA CYS A 194 -9.79 -11.23 -14.75
C CYS A 194 -9.79 -12.11 -13.48
N GLY A 195 -10.55 -11.76 -12.44
CA GLY A 195 -10.57 -12.52 -11.18
C GLY A 195 -9.25 -12.47 -10.41
N PHE A 196 -8.58 -11.31 -10.41
CA PHE A 196 -7.27 -11.10 -9.78
C PHE A 196 -7.34 -10.61 -8.34
N TYR A 197 -8.52 -10.61 -7.74
CA TYR A 197 -8.72 -10.20 -6.36
C TYR A 197 -9.10 -11.37 -5.47
N VAL A 198 -8.65 -11.32 -4.22
CA VAL A 198 -9.07 -12.27 -3.17
C VAL A 198 -10.56 -12.13 -2.89
N ASP A 199 -11.13 -13.14 -2.24
CA ASP A 199 -12.52 -13.15 -1.76
C ASP A 199 -13.53 -12.82 -2.87
N GLU A 200 -13.29 -13.36 -4.07
CA GLU A 200 -14.15 -13.15 -5.26
C GLU A 200 -14.36 -11.66 -5.60
N GLY A 201 -13.36 -10.81 -5.33
CA GLY A 201 -13.45 -9.36 -5.56
C GLY A 201 -14.27 -8.63 -4.51
N THR A 202 -14.38 -9.17 -3.29
CA THR A 202 -15.01 -8.48 -2.16
C THR A 202 -14.39 -7.10 -1.95
N LEU A 203 -15.27 -6.11 -1.79
CA LEU A 203 -14.88 -4.73 -1.53
C LEU A 203 -14.72 -4.46 -0.05
N TYR A 204 -13.53 -3.99 0.32
CA TYR A 204 -13.17 -3.58 1.67
C TYR A 204 -13.06 -2.06 1.74
N ARG A 205 -13.62 -1.48 2.80
CA ARG A 205 -13.38 -0.08 3.14
C ARG A 205 -12.04 0.03 3.89
N TRP A 206 -11.20 0.91 3.41
CA TRP A 206 -9.92 1.28 4.01
C TRP A 206 -9.79 2.81 4.05
N TRP A 207 -8.78 3.36 4.73
CA TRP A 207 -8.74 4.80 5.00
C TRP A 207 -8.57 5.65 3.73
N LYS A 208 -8.05 5.08 2.63
CA LYS A 208 -7.94 5.71 1.31
C LYS A 208 -9.04 5.34 0.31
N GLY A 209 -10.09 4.63 0.72
CA GLY A 209 -11.23 4.35 -0.15
C GLY A 209 -11.97 3.04 0.08
N ILE A 210 -12.52 2.51 -1.01
CA ILE A 210 -13.21 1.23 -1.11
C ILE A 210 -12.59 0.46 -2.27
N GLY A 211 -11.99 -0.69 -2.00
CA GLY A 211 -11.22 -1.45 -2.99
C GLY A 211 -11.17 -2.94 -2.71
N ALA A 212 -10.53 -3.69 -3.59
CA ALA A 212 -10.33 -5.13 -3.48
C ALA A 212 -8.84 -5.47 -3.32
N GLY A 213 -8.51 -6.53 -2.59
CA GLY A 213 -7.12 -6.97 -2.38
C GLY A 213 -6.62 -7.85 -3.53
N VAL A 214 -5.43 -7.60 -4.04
CA VAL A 214 -4.81 -8.41 -5.11
C VAL A 214 -4.49 -9.84 -4.63
N ASP A 215 -4.80 -10.84 -5.44
CA ASP A 215 -4.55 -12.25 -5.12
C ASP A 215 -3.10 -12.68 -5.42
N PHE A 216 -2.23 -12.67 -4.40
CA PHE A 216 -0.85 -13.12 -4.50
C PHE A 216 -0.67 -14.64 -4.65
N PHE A 217 -1.76 -15.43 -4.61
CA PHE A 217 -1.75 -16.86 -4.91
C PHE A 217 -2.21 -17.17 -6.33
N ASN A 218 -2.65 -16.15 -7.09
CA ASN A 218 -2.93 -16.25 -8.51
C ASN A 218 -1.69 -15.80 -9.32
N PRO A 219 -1.01 -16.69 -10.07
CA PRO A 219 0.17 -16.30 -10.85
C PRO A 219 -0.12 -15.25 -11.92
N HIS A 220 -1.34 -15.23 -12.49
CA HIS A 220 -1.73 -14.20 -13.47
C HIS A 220 -1.95 -12.84 -12.81
N ALA A 221 -2.56 -12.80 -11.62
CA ALA A 221 -2.70 -11.56 -10.85
C ALA A 221 -1.35 -10.98 -10.47
N ARG A 222 -0.39 -11.81 -10.04
CA ARG A 222 0.98 -11.38 -9.75
C ARG A 222 1.67 -10.82 -10.98
N ALA A 223 1.65 -11.54 -12.10
CA ALA A 223 2.26 -11.08 -13.35
C ALA A 223 1.63 -9.75 -13.85
N TRP A 224 0.31 -9.59 -13.69
CA TRP A 224 -0.40 -8.35 -13.98
C TRP A 224 0.06 -7.19 -13.08
N TRP A 225 0.24 -7.46 -11.78
CA TRP A 225 0.69 -6.47 -10.82
C TRP A 225 2.17 -6.07 -11.00
N HIS A 226 3.00 -7.05 -11.35
CA HIS A 226 4.42 -6.88 -11.68
C HIS A 226 4.65 -5.94 -12.86
N ARG A 227 3.90 -6.12 -13.96
CA ARG A 227 4.02 -5.28 -15.16
C ARG A 227 3.72 -3.81 -14.90
N GLN A 228 2.85 -3.51 -13.93
CA GLN A 228 2.54 -2.13 -13.55
C GLN A 228 3.71 -1.45 -12.82
N GLN A 229 4.56 -2.23 -12.12
CA GLN A 229 5.74 -1.71 -11.42
C GLN A 229 6.89 -1.35 -12.38
N ASP A 230 6.95 -1.96 -13.56
CA ASP A 230 8.11 -1.88 -14.47
C ASP A 230 8.53 -0.46 -14.79
N ALA A 231 7.57 0.43 -15.09
CA ALA A 231 7.86 1.81 -15.45
C ALA A 231 8.61 2.54 -14.33
N LEU A 232 8.27 2.28 -13.07
CA LEU A 232 8.90 2.94 -11.92
C LEU A 232 10.27 2.36 -11.60
N LEU A 233 10.40 1.04 -11.72
CA LEU A 233 11.68 0.36 -11.55
C LEU A 233 12.68 0.77 -12.63
N ASP A 234 12.23 0.95 -13.88
CA ASP A 234 13.04 1.47 -14.99
C ASP A 234 13.46 2.93 -14.79
N LEU A 235 12.65 3.73 -14.11
CA LEU A 235 13.01 5.09 -13.69
C LEU A 235 14.02 5.13 -12.53
N GLY A 236 14.31 3.98 -11.90
CA GLY A 236 15.30 3.87 -10.83
C GLY A 236 14.74 4.03 -9.42
N VAL A 237 13.42 3.85 -9.23
CA VAL A 237 12.84 3.64 -7.89
C VAL A 237 13.52 2.43 -7.25
N ALA A 238 13.98 2.62 -6.02
CA ALA A 238 14.85 1.67 -5.31
C ALA A 238 14.07 0.72 -4.39
N GLY A 239 12.75 0.75 -4.41
CA GLY A 239 11.96 -0.12 -3.57
C GLY A 239 10.58 0.38 -3.21
N TRP A 240 9.96 -0.37 -2.31
CA TRP A 240 8.58 -0.19 -1.90
C TRP A 240 8.45 -0.16 -0.38
N LYS A 241 7.73 0.82 0.16
CA LYS A 241 7.17 0.79 1.50
C LYS A 241 5.80 0.11 1.40
N LEU A 242 5.72 -1.12 1.91
CA LEU A 242 4.53 -1.97 1.84
C LEU A 242 3.76 -1.85 3.15
N ASP A 243 2.59 -1.23 3.11
CA ASP A 243 1.75 -1.10 4.29
C ASP A 243 0.47 -1.96 4.18
N PHE A 244 -0.05 -2.34 5.35
CA PHE A 244 -1.40 -2.89 5.55
C PHE A 244 -1.69 -4.24 4.92
N GLY A 245 -0.67 -5.02 4.57
CA GLY A 245 -0.82 -6.44 4.27
C GLY A 245 -1.55 -7.21 5.38
N GLU A 246 -1.61 -6.64 6.58
CA GLU A 246 -2.21 -7.18 7.78
C GLU A 246 -3.54 -6.57 8.24
N GLN A 247 -4.10 -5.60 7.52
CA GLN A 247 -5.35 -4.91 7.88
C GLN A 247 -6.30 -4.77 6.68
N TYR A 248 -7.51 -4.30 6.95
CA TYR A 248 -8.59 -3.97 5.99
C TYR A 248 -9.23 -5.14 5.28
N ILE A 249 -8.48 -6.20 4.96
CA ILE A 249 -9.07 -7.46 4.54
C ILE A 249 -9.53 -8.23 5.78
N LYS A 250 -10.85 -8.42 5.89
CA LYS A 250 -11.50 -8.89 7.13
C LYS A 250 -11.71 -10.39 7.19
N ASN A 251 -11.66 -11.07 6.04
CA ASN A 251 -11.84 -12.51 5.99
C ASN A 251 -10.59 -13.23 6.53
N ASP A 252 -10.80 -14.24 7.36
CA ASP A 252 -9.76 -15.19 7.76
C ASP A 252 -10.41 -16.57 7.99
N PRO A 253 -10.15 -17.57 7.13
CA PRO A 253 -9.28 -17.52 5.95
C PRO A 253 -9.88 -16.69 4.80
N LEU A 254 -9.01 -16.11 3.98
CA LEU A 254 -9.37 -15.46 2.71
C LEU A 254 -9.51 -16.51 1.61
N GLN A 255 -10.43 -16.31 0.68
CA GLN A 255 -10.49 -17.13 -0.54
C GLN A 255 -9.50 -16.61 -1.59
N THR A 256 -8.69 -17.51 -2.15
CA THR A 256 -7.72 -17.21 -3.22
C THR A 256 -7.84 -18.24 -4.35
N ALA A 257 -7.15 -18.02 -5.45
CA ALA A 257 -7.04 -18.98 -6.55
C ALA A 257 -6.41 -20.32 -6.12
N ALA A 258 -5.61 -20.35 -5.04
CA ALA A 258 -5.05 -21.57 -4.45
C ALA A 258 -5.98 -22.21 -3.39
N GLY A 259 -7.18 -21.66 -3.17
CA GLY A 259 -8.12 -22.04 -2.13
C GLY A 259 -8.04 -21.14 -0.88
N PRO A 260 -8.66 -21.53 0.24
CA PRO A 260 -8.64 -20.76 1.46
C PRO A 260 -7.23 -20.67 2.05
N VAL A 261 -6.76 -19.45 2.36
CA VAL A 261 -5.47 -19.21 3.02
C VAL A 261 -5.68 -18.37 4.28
N ALA A 262 -4.89 -18.63 5.33
CA ALA A 262 -4.89 -17.78 6.51
C ALA A 262 -4.40 -16.38 6.16
N HIS A 263 -4.95 -15.35 6.79
CA HIS A 263 -4.55 -13.95 6.54
C HIS A 263 -3.04 -13.74 6.70
N GLN A 264 -2.42 -14.37 7.71
CA GLN A 264 -0.96 -14.33 7.87
C GLN A 264 -0.20 -14.78 6.62
N ALA A 265 -0.61 -15.90 6.00
CA ALA A 265 0.04 -16.42 4.81
C ALA A 265 -0.15 -15.50 3.60
N TYR A 266 -1.28 -14.81 3.52
CA TYR A 266 -1.54 -13.79 2.52
C TYR A 266 -0.63 -12.57 2.69
N SER A 267 -0.50 -12.02 3.91
CA SER A 267 0.39 -10.90 4.18
C SER A 267 1.84 -11.24 3.82
N GLU A 268 2.33 -12.42 4.23
CA GLU A 268 3.67 -12.89 3.89
C GLU A 268 3.89 -13.08 2.38
N ALA A 269 2.87 -13.56 1.65
CA ALA A 269 2.93 -13.70 0.19
C ALA A 269 3.05 -12.32 -0.48
N TYR A 270 2.24 -11.34 -0.05
CA TYR A 270 2.32 -9.96 -0.53
C TYR A 270 3.73 -9.36 -0.34
N TYR A 271 4.29 -9.43 0.87
CA TYR A 271 5.61 -8.86 1.14
C TYR A 271 6.74 -9.58 0.38
N ARG A 272 6.68 -10.92 0.35
CA ARG A 272 7.69 -11.73 -0.34
C ARG A 272 7.67 -11.49 -1.84
N ASP A 273 6.48 -11.37 -2.43
CA ASP A 273 6.32 -11.24 -3.87
C ASP A 273 6.86 -9.89 -4.39
N PHE A 274 6.59 -8.79 -3.70
CA PHE A 274 7.16 -7.48 -4.03
C PHE A 274 8.69 -7.47 -3.95
N LEU A 275 9.27 -8.08 -2.91
CA LEU A 275 10.72 -8.18 -2.80
C LEU A 275 11.31 -9.06 -3.91
N ALA A 276 10.70 -10.22 -4.16
CA ALA A 276 11.14 -11.17 -5.17
C ALA A 276 11.15 -10.53 -6.57
N TYR A 277 10.04 -9.89 -6.96
CA TYR A 277 9.91 -9.26 -8.26
C TYR A 277 10.89 -8.11 -8.43
N CYS A 278 10.95 -7.20 -7.46
CA CYS A 278 11.81 -6.03 -7.53
C CYS A 278 13.29 -6.42 -7.61
N VAL A 279 13.74 -7.37 -6.79
CA VAL A 279 15.12 -7.90 -6.85
C VAL A 279 15.39 -8.63 -8.17
N ALA A 280 14.44 -9.40 -8.70
CA ALA A 280 14.60 -10.06 -9.99
C ALA A 280 14.71 -9.05 -11.15
N ARG A 281 14.01 -7.93 -11.06
CA ARG A 281 13.94 -6.91 -12.12
C ARG A 281 15.15 -5.99 -12.17
N VAL A 282 15.60 -5.47 -11.02
CA VAL A 282 16.68 -4.47 -10.95
C VAL A 282 17.95 -4.95 -10.26
N GLY A 283 17.91 -6.12 -9.62
CA GLY A 283 19.04 -6.73 -8.94
C GLY A 283 19.06 -6.49 -7.42
N PRO A 284 19.76 -7.36 -6.66
CA PRO A 284 19.75 -7.35 -5.20
C PRO A 284 20.42 -6.12 -4.57
N GLU A 285 21.30 -5.45 -5.31
CA GLU A 285 21.98 -4.24 -4.83
C GLU A 285 21.16 -2.96 -5.07
N GLU A 286 20.05 -3.06 -5.80
CA GLU A 286 19.28 -1.90 -6.28
C GLU A 286 17.90 -1.79 -5.64
N CYS A 287 17.35 -2.88 -5.09
CA CYS A 287 16.00 -2.88 -4.52
C CYS A 287 15.92 -3.37 -3.07
N VAL A 288 15.04 -2.74 -2.28
CA VAL A 288 14.55 -3.23 -0.99
C VAL A 288 13.04 -3.07 -0.86
N THR A 289 12.46 -3.77 0.11
CA THR A 289 11.10 -3.50 0.60
C THR A 289 11.16 -3.14 2.08
N MET A 290 10.34 -2.19 2.51
CA MET A 290 10.12 -1.86 3.92
C MET A 290 8.73 -2.34 4.32
N VAL A 291 8.65 -3.11 5.41
CA VAL A 291 7.42 -3.67 5.96
C VAL A 291 7.38 -3.44 7.46
N ARG A 292 6.19 -3.39 8.06
CA ARG A 292 6.05 -3.45 9.52
C ARG A 292 6.37 -4.87 10.00
N PRO A 293 7.42 -5.06 10.84
CA PRO A 293 7.84 -6.41 11.24
C PRO A 293 6.87 -7.05 12.26
N TRP A 294 6.13 -6.23 12.99
CA TRP A 294 5.10 -6.63 13.93
C TRP A 294 4.01 -5.55 13.93
N ASP A 295 2.76 -5.96 14.00
CA ASP A 295 1.63 -5.06 14.15
C ASP A 295 0.54 -5.71 15.00
N GLU A 296 -0.09 -4.91 15.85
CA GLU A 296 -1.38 -5.21 16.48
C GLU A 296 -2.38 -4.22 15.88
N SER A 297 -3.10 -4.69 14.88
CA SER A 297 -4.08 -3.86 14.20
C SER A 297 -5.33 -3.66 15.04
N TYR A 298 -6.11 -2.64 14.70
CA TYR A 298 -7.43 -2.44 15.30
C TYR A 298 -8.38 -3.64 15.10
N GLU A 299 -8.08 -4.51 14.13
CA GLU A 299 -8.96 -5.59 13.67
C GLU A 299 -8.46 -6.98 14.08
N HIS A 300 -7.17 -7.13 14.41
CA HIS A 300 -6.52 -8.42 14.65
C HIS A 300 -5.52 -8.40 15.80
N ALA A 301 -5.34 -9.55 16.45
CA ALA A 301 -4.31 -9.71 17.47
C ALA A 301 -2.89 -9.52 16.90
N GLY A 302 -1.98 -9.03 17.76
CA GLY A 302 -0.59 -8.79 17.41
C GLY A 302 0.12 -9.98 16.76
N ARG A 303 0.72 -9.78 15.59
CA ARG A 303 1.42 -10.84 14.84
C ARG A 303 2.65 -10.29 14.10
N PHE A 304 3.60 -11.19 13.81
CA PHE A 304 4.87 -10.86 13.13
C PHE A 304 4.74 -11.09 11.63
N PHE A 305 5.39 -10.22 10.83
CA PHE A 305 5.39 -10.27 9.37
C PHE A 305 6.80 -10.19 8.83
N ALA A 306 7.63 -11.17 9.18
CA ALA A 306 8.93 -11.49 8.56
C ALA A 306 9.62 -12.63 9.32
#